data_AF-A0A562WHQ6-F1
#
_entry.id   AF-A0A562WHQ6-F1
#
_cell.length_a   1.000
_cell.length_b   1.000
_cell.length_c   1.000
_cell.angle_alpha   90.00
_cell.angle_beta   90.00
_cell.angle_gamma   90.00
#
_symmetry.space_group_name_H-M   'P 1'
#
loop_
_entity.id
_entity.type
_entity.pdbx_description
1 polymer ?
#
loop_
_entity_poly.entity_id
_entity_poly.type
_entity_poly.pdbx_seq_one_letter_code
_entity_poly.pdbx_strand_id
1 'polypeptide(L)'
;MLRFSGVPSAQLTADVVEIAELVGGRPALAARLASRLDDRRRRDPTPIDPTVVLDTARALAARGDPTTGLFAVALARRGAEYGWSRPWRDLLHALRAHPVDDVRDLAFDISMAAS
;
A
#
# COMPACT_ATOMS: atom_id res chain seq x y z
N MET A 1 10.92 21.51 17.82
CA MET A 1 11.14 21.21 16.38
C MET A 1 11.54 19.74 16.27
N LEU A 2 10.56 18.83 16.29
CA LEU A 2 10.83 17.38 16.23
C LEU A 2 10.84 16.97 14.75
N ARG A 3 12.02 16.55 14.27
CA ARG A 3 12.19 15.89 12.98
C ARG A 3 11.69 14.45 13.13
N PHE A 4 10.61 14.08 12.45
CA PHE A 4 10.31 12.67 12.19
C PHE A 4 11.26 12.19 11.08
N SER A 5 12.45 11.77 11.47
CA SER A 5 13.44 11.16 10.57
C SER A 5 13.46 9.65 10.82
N GLY A 6 13.13 8.88 9.78
CA GLY A 6 13.56 7.48 9.63
C GLY A 6 12.74 6.42 10.36
N VAL A 7 11.47 6.22 9.99
CA VAL A 7 10.81 4.93 10.25
C VAL A 7 11.40 3.92 9.27
N PRO A 8 12.05 2.82 9.72
CA PRO A 8 12.54 1.78 8.82
C PRO A 8 11.37 1.10 8.10
N SER A 9 11.56 0.68 6.84
CA SER A 9 10.57 -0.10 6.09
C SER A 9 10.17 -1.38 6.82
N ALA A 10 11.10 -2.01 7.54
CA ALA A 10 10.82 -3.16 8.40
C ALA A 10 9.79 -2.83 9.50
N GLN A 11 9.91 -1.67 10.15
CA GLN A 11 8.98 -1.26 11.21
C GLN A 11 7.60 -0.96 10.63
N LEU A 12 7.53 -0.17 9.56
CA LEU A 12 6.25 0.12 8.89
C LEU A 12 5.58 -1.17 8.40
N THR A 13 6.37 -2.13 7.89
CA THR A 13 5.85 -3.43 7.48
C THR A 13 5.32 -4.22 8.68
N ALA A 14 6.04 -4.26 9.80
CA ALA A 14 5.60 -4.95 11.01
C ALA A 14 4.29 -4.36 11.53
N ASP A 15 4.19 -3.03 11.62
CA ASP A 15 2.98 -2.34 12.09
C ASP A 15 1.77 -2.65 11.18
N VAL A 16 1.96 -2.64 9.85
CA VAL A 16 0.88 -2.96 8.91
C VAL A 16 0.51 -4.45 8.94
N VAL A 17 1.48 -5.34 9.15
CA VAL A 17 1.22 -6.78 9.33
C VAL A 17 0.43 -7.03 10.62
N GLU A 18 0.79 -6.38 11.73
CA GLU A 18 0.05 -6.49 12.98
C GLU A 18 -1.42 -6.06 12.79
N ILE A 19 -1.65 -4.93 12.11
CA ILE A 19 -3.00 -4.48 11.75
C ILE A 19 -3.71 -5.50 10.85
N ALA A 20 -2.99 -6.08 9.87
CA ALA A 20 -3.53 -7.09 8.97
C ALA A 20 -3.97 -8.36 9.72
N GLU A 21 -3.18 -8.81 10.70
CA GLU A 21 -3.50 -9.95 11.55
C GLU A 21 -4.73 -9.67 12.42
N LEU A 22 -4.84 -8.47 13.00
CA LEU A 22 -6.00 -8.05 13.78
C LEU A 22 -7.32 -8.04 12.98
N VAL A 23 -7.23 -7.89 11.65
CA VAL A 23 -8.40 -7.93 10.75
C VAL A 23 -8.46 -9.18 9.89
N GLY A 24 -7.67 -10.21 10.21
CA GLY A 24 -7.67 -11.50 9.55
C GLY A 24 -9.08 -12.10 9.44
N GLY A 25 -9.42 -12.63 8.26
CA GLY A 25 -10.75 -13.18 7.97
C GLY A 25 -11.86 -12.13 7.80
N ARG A 26 -11.54 -10.83 7.82
CA ARG A 26 -12.52 -9.72 7.68
C ARG A 26 -12.14 -8.81 6.50
N PRO A 27 -12.19 -9.29 5.25
CA PRO A 27 -11.71 -8.55 4.08
C PRO A 27 -12.40 -7.18 3.89
N ALA A 28 -13.69 -7.07 4.20
CA ALA A 28 -14.40 -5.79 4.16
C ALA A 28 -13.87 -4.77 5.18
N LEU A 29 -13.38 -5.21 6.34
CA LEU A 29 -12.76 -4.33 7.34
C LEU A 29 -11.38 -3.88 6.86
N ALA A 30 -10.60 -4.79 6.29
CA ALA A 30 -9.31 -4.48 5.67
C ALA A 30 -9.47 -3.41 4.58
N ALA A 31 -10.42 -3.59 3.65
CA ALA A 31 -10.70 -2.61 2.58
C ALA A 31 -11.10 -1.22 3.13
N ARG A 32 -11.92 -1.18 4.19
CA ARG A 32 -12.30 0.08 4.87
C ARG A 32 -11.10 0.76 5.53
N LEU A 33 -10.20 0.00 6.15
CA LEU A 33 -8.97 0.55 6.73
C LEU A 33 -8.02 1.07 5.65
N ALA A 34 -7.84 0.33 4.57
CA ALA A 34 -7.07 0.76 3.41
C ALA A 34 -7.61 2.08 2.82
N SER A 35 -8.95 2.20 2.71
CA SER A 35 -9.61 3.42 2.25
C SER A 35 -9.38 4.59 3.21
N ARG A 36 -9.49 4.36 4.53
CA ARG A 36 -9.21 5.40 5.54
C ARG A 36 -7.75 5.85 5.52
N LEU A 37 -6.81 4.95 5.25
CA LEU A 37 -5.40 5.30 5.07
C LEU A 37 -5.21 6.21 3.85
N ASP A 38 -5.88 5.91 2.74
CA ASP A 38 -5.85 6.76 1.54
C ASP A 38 -6.46 8.15 1.78
N ASP A 39 -7.61 8.20 2.47
CA ASP A 39 -8.25 9.47 2.85
C ASP A 39 -7.39 10.30 3.80
N ARG A 40 -6.74 9.64 4.77
CA ARG A 40 -5.82 10.30 5.70
C ARG A 40 -4.62 10.87 4.95
N ARG A 41 -4.03 10.11 4.03
CA ARG A 41 -2.95 10.56 3.14
C ARG A 41 -3.34 11.83 2.37
N ARG A 42 -4.54 11.87 1.79
CA ARG A 42 -5.00 13.06 1.03
C ARG A 42 -5.15 14.31 1.92
N ARG A 43 -5.52 14.13 3.19
CA ARG A 43 -5.69 15.23 4.15
C ARG A 43 -4.40 15.72 4.78
N ASP A 44 -3.39 14.86 4.88
CA ASP A 44 -2.09 15.15 5.50
C ASP A 44 -0.95 14.66 4.59
N PRO A 45 -0.43 15.52 3.69
CA PRO A 45 0.60 15.17 2.72
C PRO A 45 2.00 15.18 3.35
N THR A 46 2.13 14.82 4.63
CA THR A 46 3.42 14.72 5.30
C THR A 46 4.37 13.83 4.46
N PRO A 47 5.58 14.32 4.13
CA PRO A 47 6.52 13.56 3.33
C PRO A 47 6.95 12.29 4.06
N ILE A 48 6.66 11.13 3.46
CA ILE A 48 7.20 9.83 3.86
C ILE A 48 8.22 9.42 2.81
N ASP A 49 9.33 8.83 3.25
CA ASP A 49 10.36 8.29 2.34
C ASP A 49 9.71 7.33 1.32
N PRO A 50 9.79 7.63 0.01
CA PRO A 50 9.19 6.79 -1.03
C PRO A 50 9.70 5.35 -1.01
N THR A 51 10.97 5.14 -0.62
CA THR A 51 11.59 3.81 -0.58
C THR A 51 10.96 2.96 0.51
N VAL A 52 10.73 3.55 1.68
CA VAL A 52 10.08 2.90 2.82
C VAL A 52 8.68 2.41 2.45
N VAL A 53 7.88 3.27 1.82
CA VAL A 53 6.51 2.90 1.40
C VAL A 53 6.53 1.79 0.35
N LEU A 54 7.42 1.90 -0.64
CA LEU A 54 7.52 0.94 -1.72
C LEU A 54 7.94 -0.45 -1.23
N ASP A 55 8.92 -0.51 -0.33
CA ASP A 55 9.40 -1.76 0.24
C ASP A 55 8.35 -2.44 1.11
N THR A 56 7.62 -1.68 1.92
CA THR A 56 6.48 -2.21 2.68
C THR A 56 5.40 -2.76 1.75
N ALA A 57 5.01 -2.02 0.72
CA ALA A 57 3.98 -2.47 -0.22
C ALA A 57 4.37 -3.76 -0.94
N ARG A 58 5.65 -3.91 -1.31
CA ARG A 58 6.19 -5.15 -1.90
C ARG A 58 6.13 -6.32 -0.92
N ALA A 59 6.56 -6.10 0.32
CA ALA A 59 6.55 -7.13 1.36
C ALA A 59 5.13 -7.64 1.62
N LEU A 60 4.13 -6.74 1.67
CA LEU A 60 2.73 -7.10 1.86
C LEU A 60 2.14 -7.83 0.65
N ALA A 61 2.46 -7.40 -0.57
CA ALA A 61 2.03 -8.05 -1.80
C ALA A 61 2.60 -9.48 -1.94
N ALA A 62 3.85 -9.69 -1.51
CA ALA A 62 4.52 -10.99 -1.60
C ALA A 62 3.92 -12.07 -0.69
N ARG A 63 3.17 -11.69 0.35
CA ARG A 63 2.51 -12.63 1.26
C ARG A 63 1.33 -13.37 0.61
N GLY A 64 0.73 -12.80 -0.43
CA GLY A 64 -0.30 -13.46 -1.23
C GLY A 64 -1.66 -13.60 -0.56
N ASP A 65 -1.84 -13.13 0.68
CA ASP A 65 -3.12 -13.17 1.37
C ASP A 65 -4.02 -11.96 1.03
N PRO A 66 -5.36 -12.09 1.12
CA PRO A 66 -6.27 -11.02 0.74
C PRO A 66 -6.04 -9.72 1.52
N THR A 67 -5.80 -9.83 2.83
CA THR A 67 -5.70 -8.65 3.70
C THR A 67 -4.45 -7.83 3.38
N THR A 68 -3.29 -8.48 3.31
CA THR A 68 -2.03 -7.78 3.01
C THR A 68 -2.01 -7.28 1.57
N GLY A 69 -2.62 -8.01 0.63
CA GLY A 69 -2.80 -7.55 -0.74
C GLY A 69 -3.61 -6.25 -0.82
N LEU A 70 -4.71 -6.14 -0.07
CA LEU A 70 -5.53 -4.90 -0.03
C LEU A 70 -4.75 -3.71 0.55
N PHE A 71 -3.95 -3.92 1.60
CA PHE A 71 -3.07 -2.88 2.12
C PHE A 71 -1.98 -2.48 1.12
N ALA A 72 -1.37 -3.45 0.41
CA ALA A 72 -0.39 -3.18 -0.62
C ALA A 72 -0.97 -2.33 -1.77
N VAL A 73 -2.21 -2.60 -2.19
CA VAL A 73 -2.93 -1.78 -3.19
C VAL A 73 -3.13 -0.34 -2.71
N ALA A 74 -3.52 -0.14 -1.45
CA ALA A 74 -3.66 1.21 -0.90
C ALA A 74 -2.34 2.00 -0.89
N LEU A 75 -1.22 1.33 -0.56
CA LEU A 75 0.10 1.96 -0.62
C LEU A 75 0.54 2.25 -2.06
N ALA A 76 0.25 1.35 -3.01
CA ALA A 76 0.60 1.52 -4.42
C ALA A 76 -0.04 2.77 -5.07
N ARG A 77 -1.18 3.25 -4.55
CA ARG A 77 -1.81 4.52 -5.00
C ARG A 77 -0.90 5.74 -4.83
N ARG A 78 0.09 5.69 -3.93
CA ARG A 78 1.10 6.76 -3.79
C ARG A 78 2.05 6.86 -4.98
N GLY A 79 2.07 5.88 -5.88
CA GLY A 79 2.85 5.95 -7.12
C GLY A 79 2.59 7.22 -7.92
N ALA A 80 1.37 7.79 -7.87
CA ALA A 80 1.05 9.08 -8.48
C ALA A 80 1.87 10.24 -7.92
N GLU A 81 2.10 10.28 -6.59
CA GLU A 81 2.92 11.32 -5.93
C GLU A 81 4.40 11.22 -6.33
N TYR A 82 4.84 10.02 -6.73
CA TYR A 82 6.21 9.74 -7.14
C TYR A 82 6.34 9.61 -8.68
N GLY A 83 5.37 10.17 -9.42
CA GLY A 83 5.39 10.27 -10.88
C GLY A 83 5.37 8.93 -11.61
N TRP A 84 4.84 7.87 -10.97
CA TRP A 84 4.84 6.51 -11.49
C TRP A 84 6.22 6.10 -12.03
N SER A 85 7.27 6.31 -11.23
CA SER A 85 8.59 5.79 -11.59
C SER A 85 8.56 4.27 -11.73
N ARG A 86 9.53 3.70 -12.48
CA ARG A 86 9.57 2.26 -12.79
C ARG A 86 9.32 1.34 -11.58
N PRO A 87 9.95 1.57 -10.40
CA PRO A 87 9.74 0.70 -9.24
C PRO A 87 8.27 0.63 -8.76
N TRP A 88 7.51 1.71 -8.91
CA TRP A 88 6.09 1.78 -8.57
C TRP A 88 5.20 1.11 -9.61
N ARG A 89 5.55 1.22 -10.89
CA ARG A 89 4.84 0.49 -11.96
C ARG A 89 5.03 -1.01 -11.81
N ASP A 90 6.26 -1.44 -11.51
CA ASP A 90 6.57 -2.85 -11.28
C ASP A 90 5.75 -3.43 -10.12
N LEU A 91 5.60 -2.68 -9.02
CA LEU A 91 4.70 -3.04 -7.92
C LEU A 91 3.24 -3.17 -8.39
N LEU A 92 2.72 -2.19 -9.14
CA LEU A 92 1.34 -2.24 -9.61
C LEU A 92 1.09 -3.42 -10.57
N HIS A 93 2.07 -3.74 -11.43
CA HIS A 93 2.02 -4.92 -12.28
C HIS A 93 1.99 -6.22 -11.45
N ALA A 94 2.79 -6.32 -10.39
CA ALA A 94 2.76 -7.46 -9.48
C ALA A 94 1.39 -7.61 -8.80
N LEU A 95 0.77 -6.51 -8.37
CA LEU A 95 -0.56 -6.51 -7.76
C LEU A 95 -1.67 -6.91 -8.74
N ARG A 96 -1.57 -6.52 -10.02
CA ARG A 96 -2.50 -6.97 -11.08
C ARG A 96 -2.37 -8.46 -11.40
N ALA A 97 -1.25 -9.08 -11.02
CA ALA A 97 -1.01 -10.52 -11.12
C ALA A 97 -1.22 -11.26 -9.78
N HIS A 98 -1.76 -10.60 -8.75
CA HIS A 98 -1.94 -11.19 -7.43
C HIS A 98 -2.88 -12.41 -7.44
N PRO A 99 -2.66 -13.45 -6.62
CA PRO A 99 -3.50 -14.66 -6.59
C PRO A 99 -4.94 -14.44 -6.08
N VAL A 100 -5.28 -13.25 -5.60
CA VAL A 100 -6.60 -12.92 -5.02
C VAL A 100 -7.32 -11.95 -5.96
N ASP A 101 -8.51 -12.33 -6.41
CA ASP A 101 -9.29 -11.57 -7.41
C ASP A 101 -9.60 -10.14 -6.98
N ASP A 102 -10.11 -9.95 -5.75
CA ASP A 102 -10.41 -8.61 -5.20
C ASP A 102 -9.18 -7.67 -5.20
N VAL A 103 -7.98 -8.22 -5.00
CA VAL A 103 -6.73 -7.45 -5.02
C VAL A 103 -6.37 -7.06 -6.46
N ARG A 104 -6.54 -7.97 -7.42
CA ARG A 104 -6.32 -7.69 -8.85
C ARG A 104 -7.27 -6.62 -9.33
N ASP A 105 -8.56 -6.75 -9.04
CA ASP A 105 -9.60 -5.82 -9.48
C ASP A 105 -9.31 -4.40 -8.98
N LEU A 106 -9.02 -4.25 -7.69
CA LEU A 106 -8.68 -2.94 -7.13
C LEU A 106 -7.35 -2.38 -7.65
N ALA A 107 -6.41 -3.23 -8.08
CA ALA A 107 -5.17 -2.81 -8.73
C ALA A 107 -5.40 -2.37 -10.19
N PHE A 108 -6.40 -2.94 -10.88
CA PHE A 108 -6.79 -2.49 -12.22
C PHE A 108 -7.48 -1.12 -12.19
N ASP A 109 -8.18 -0.77 -11.10
CA ASP A 109 -8.79 0.56 -10.89
C ASP A 109 -7.77 1.70 -10.73
N ILE A 110 -6.49 1.37 -10.48
CA ILE A 110 -5.45 2.39 -10.34
C ILE A 110 -4.94 2.81 -11.72
N SER A 111 -5.21 4.06 -12.09
CA SER A 111 -4.65 4.69 -13.29
C SER A 111 -3.21 5.16 -13.06
N MET A 112 -2.33 4.82 -14.00
CA MET A 112 -0.97 5.37 -14.07
C MET A 112 -0.88 6.66 -14.89
N ALA A 113 -1.96 7.08 -15.53
CA ALA A 113 -2.00 8.36 -16.24
C ALA A 113 -1.91 9.50 -15.22
N ALA A 114 -1.14 10.54 -15.55
CA ALA A 114 -1.16 11.78 -14.76
C ALA A 114 -2.58 12.33 -14.77
N SER A 115 -3.18 12.43 -13.58
CA SER A 115 -4.49 13.09 -13.36
C SER A 115 -4.25 14.55 -12.98
#